data_AF-A0A820TB41-F1
#
_entry.id   AF-A0A820TB41-F1
#
_cell.length_a   1.000
_cell.length_b   1.000
_cell.length_c   1.000
_cell.angle_alpha   90.00
_cell.angle_beta   90.00
_cell.angle_gamma   90.00
#
_symmetry.space_group_name_H-M   'P 1'
#
loop_
_entity.id
_entity.type
_entity.pdbx_description
1 polymer ?
#
loop_
_entity_poly.entity_id
_entity_poly.type
_entity_poly.pdbx_seq_one_letter_code
_entity_poly.pdbx_strand_id
1 'polypeptide(L)'
;MDLIENLSEIKEDILQRLQHLKNVPNRLENPNIYHLNVGAMYPNIILTNRLQPSAIVDSTICAQCDLNCPNAHCQRKIDWIWRGTYVPATRNELQRIQLQLENERFSFNAQSIEKNHFNNNNNNNTLSFHELPQETQLSIERKRLADYCRKAYKKVNHTREETRETTVCQCENSFYVDTVRAFRDRRYEYKGLHKKWKKNLTNAAKKDDLNEAKRCNNLIVIYDSLQLAHKCILNSFYGYVMRRGYFKSV
;
A
#
# COMPACT_ATOMS: atom_id res chain seq x y z
N MET A 1 12.70 -25.26 -26.07
CA MET A 1 12.12 -26.62 -25.94
C MET A 1 13.14 -27.67 -26.32
N ASP A 2 13.97 -27.40 -27.33
CA ASP A 2 14.96 -28.33 -27.87
C ASP A 2 16.11 -28.71 -26.92
N LEU A 3 16.27 -28.03 -25.78
CA LEU A 3 17.23 -28.33 -24.71
C LEU A 3 16.65 -29.24 -23.60
N ILE A 4 15.40 -29.70 -23.73
CA ILE A 4 14.70 -30.48 -22.71
C ILE A 4 14.50 -31.91 -23.21
N GLU A 5 15.33 -32.83 -22.75
CA GLU A 5 15.37 -34.22 -23.22
C GLU A 5 14.23 -35.09 -22.65
N ASN A 6 13.76 -34.79 -21.43
CA ASN A 6 12.81 -35.63 -20.68
C ASN A 6 11.39 -35.03 -20.55
N LEU A 7 11.02 -34.13 -21.47
CA LEU A 7 9.72 -33.46 -21.43
C LEU A 7 8.55 -34.46 -21.49
N SER A 8 8.63 -35.42 -22.42
CA SER A 8 7.57 -36.40 -22.67
C SER A 8 7.36 -37.32 -21.46
N GLU A 9 8.45 -37.79 -20.87
CA GLU A 9 8.44 -38.67 -19.70
C GLU A 9 7.80 -37.99 -18.48
N ILE A 10 8.24 -36.77 -18.13
CA ILE A 10 7.68 -36.00 -17.00
C ILE A 10 6.19 -35.73 -17.22
N LYS A 11 5.80 -35.38 -18.45
CA LYS A 11 4.40 -35.12 -18.80
C LYS A 11 3.55 -36.38 -18.58
N GLU A 12 4.04 -37.54 -18.99
CA GLU A 12 3.32 -38.80 -18.85
C GLU A 12 3.20 -39.22 -17.38
N ASP A 13 4.25 -39.08 -16.57
CA ASP A 13 4.19 -39.33 -15.12
C ASP A 13 3.16 -38.41 -14.41
N ILE A 14 3.18 -37.11 -14.70
CA ILE A 14 2.19 -36.17 -14.15
C ILE A 14 0.77 -36.57 -14.57
N LEU A 15 0.56 -36.95 -15.84
CA LEU A 15 -0.73 -37.38 -16.34
C LEU A 15 -1.23 -38.64 -15.64
N GLN A 16 -0.38 -39.65 -15.47
CA GLN A 16 -0.74 -40.90 -14.78
C GLN A 16 -1.16 -40.63 -13.32
N ARG A 17 -0.42 -39.78 -12.60
CA ARG A 17 -0.76 -39.39 -11.21
C ARG A 17 -2.09 -38.65 -11.15
N LEU A 18 -2.32 -37.70 -12.06
CA LEU A 18 -3.58 -36.95 -12.14
C LEU A 18 -4.76 -37.86 -12.54
N GLN A 19 -4.56 -38.83 -13.43
CA GLN A 19 -5.57 -39.83 -13.79
C GLN A 19 -5.91 -40.72 -12.61
N HIS A 20 -4.92 -41.14 -11.82
CA HIS A 20 -5.16 -41.93 -10.61
C HIS A 20 -5.98 -41.14 -9.57
N LEU A 21 -5.67 -39.86 -9.36
CA LEU A 21 -6.46 -38.97 -8.51
C LEU A 21 -7.90 -38.80 -9.01
N LYS A 22 -8.09 -38.71 -10.33
CA LYS A 22 -9.42 -38.62 -10.95
C LYS A 22 -10.23 -39.92 -10.78
N ASN A 23 -9.58 -41.08 -10.96
CA ASN A 23 -10.23 -42.38 -10.92
C ASN A 23 -10.61 -42.81 -9.49
N VAL A 24 -9.84 -42.38 -8.48
CA VAL A 24 -10.11 -42.66 -7.07
C VAL A 24 -10.12 -41.33 -6.29
N PRO A 25 -11.24 -40.59 -6.30
CA PRO A 25 -11.32 -39.26 -5.67
C PRO A 25 -11.44 -39.32 -4.15
N ASN A 26 -12.02 -40.39 -3.60
CA ASN A 26 -12.13 -40.61 -2.16
C ASN A 26 -10.91 -41.37 -1.67
N ARG A 27 -10.00 -40.67 -0.99
CA ARG A 27 -8.70 -41.20 -0.57
C ARG A 27 -8.47 -40.94 0.90
N LEU A 28 -7.75 -41.85 1.55
CA LEU A 28 -7.31 -41.70 2.93
C LEU A 28 -5.78 -41.71 2.93
N GLU A 29 -5.20 -40.53 2.75
CA GLU A 29 -3.76 -40.30 2.62
C GLU A 29 -3.34 -39.08 3.43
N ASN A 30 -2.06 -39.01 3.78
CA ASN A 30 -1.54 -37.88 4.54
C ASN A 30 -1.43 -36.64 3.63
N PRO A 31 -1.94 -35.48 4.05
CA PRO A 31 -1.89 -34.28 3.23
C PRO A 31 -0.47 -33.70 3.17
N ASN A 32 -0.13 -33.15 2.01
CA ASN A 32 1.06 -32.33 1.85
C ASN A 32 0.68 -30.85 1.99
N ILE A 33 1.19 -30.18 3.02
CA ILE A 33 0.89 -28.77 3.29
C ILE A 33 1.89 -27.90 2.53
N TYR A 34 1.42 -27.15 1.54
CA TYR A 34 2.24 -26.24 0.73
C TYR A 34 1.92 -24.78 1.02
N HIS A 35 2.96 -23.94 1.04
CA HIS A 35 2.83 -22.49 1.08
C HIS A 35 3.33 -21.89 -0.25
N LEU A 36 2.39 -21.39 -1.05
CA LEU A 36 2.66 -20.74 -2.32
C LEU A 36 2.70 -19.22 -2.10
N ASN A 37 3.78 -18.57 -2.53
CA ASN A 37 3.94 -17.13 -2.38
C ASN A 37 4.49 -16.49 -3.66
N VAL A 38 3.85 -15.40 -4.09
CA VAL A 38 4.30 -14.61 -5.22
C VAL A 38 5.47 -13.72 -4.79
N GLY A 39 6.62 -13.91 -5.41
CA GLY A 39 7.78 -13.06 -5.15
C GLY A 39 7.50 -11.61 -5.55
N ALA A 40 7.65 -10.68 -4.61
CA ALA A 40 7.50 -9.23 -4.84
C ALA A 40 6.18 -8.86 -5.57
N MET A 41 5.06 -9.33 -5.02
CA MET A 41 3.71 -9.19 -5.59
C MET A 41 3.36 -7.76 -6.03
N TYR A 42 3.30 -6.79 -5.12
CA TYR A 42 2.91 -5.41 -5.46
C TYR A 42 3.86 -4.71 -6.43
N PRO A 43 5.21 -4.80 -6.28
CA PRO A 43 6.13 -4.29 -7.30
C PRO A 43 5.87 -4.89 -8.68
N ASN A 44 5.61 -6.20 -8.78
CA ASN A 44 5.32 -6.80 -10.08
C ASN A 44 3.98 -6.33 -10.66
N ILE A 45 2.94 -6.16 -9.85
CA ILE A 45 1.66 -5.57 -10.29
C ILE A 45 1.86 -4.15 -10.83
N ILE A 46 2.65 -3.33 -10.13
CA ILE A 46 3.02 -1.98 -10.56
C ILE A 46 3.71 -2.02 -11.92
N LEU A 47 4.70 -2.89 -12.10
CA LEU A 47 5.47 -3.00 -13.34
C LEU A 47 4.64 -3.52 -14.50
N THR A 48 3.81 -4.54 -14.29
CA THR A 48 2.95 -5.15 -15.32
C THR A 48 1.90 -4.18 -15.84
N ASN A 49 1.34 -3.33 -14.98
CA ASN A 49 0.29 -2.39 -15.37
C ASN A 49 0.81 -0.95 -15.57
N ARG A 50 2.13 -0.74 -15.45
CA ARG A 50 2.80 0.58 -15.46
C ARG A 50 2.14 1.59 -14.51
N LEU A 51 1.79 1.14 -13.30
CA LEU A 51 1.12 1.97 -12.31
C LEU A 51 2.09 3.01 -11.75
N GLN A 52 1.75 4.28 -11.95
CA GLN A 52 2.42 5.39 -11.31
C GLN A 52 1.44 6.56 -11.18
N PRO A 53 1.61 7.43 -10.18
CA PRO A 53 0.64 8.49 -9.91
C PRO A 53 0.40 9.44 -11.10
N SER A 54 1.47 9.82 -11.80
CA SER A 54 1.38 10.70 -12.99
C SER A 54 0.64 10.06 -14.17
N ALA A 55 0.57 8.73 -14.21
CA ALA A 55 -0.11 8.01 -15.30
C ALA A 55 -1.62 7.85 -15.06
N ILE A 56 -2.13 8.19 -13.87
CA ILE A 56 -3.57 8.16 -13.59
C ILE A 56 -4.18 9.42 -14.18
N VAL A 57 -4.93 9.28 -15.27
CA VAL A 57 -5.46 10.41 -16.05
C VAL A 57 -6.97 10.37 -16.12
N ASP A 58 -7.58 11.56 -16.05
CA ASP A 58 -9.00 11.77 -16.29
C ASP A 58 -9.26 12.01 -17.79
N SER A 59 -10.54 11.93 -18.19
CA SER A 59 -10.95 12.17 -19.58
C SER A 59 -10.56 13.55 -20.10
N THR A 60 -10.57 14.56 -19.23
CA THR A 60 -10.17 15.95 -19.55
C THR A 60 -8.68 16.06 -19.86
N ILE A 61 -7.83 15.44 -19.03
CA ILE A 61 -6.37 15.42 -19.20
C ILE A 61 -6.02 14.64 -20.47
N CYS A 62 -6.64 13.48 -20.67
CA CYS A 62 -6.39 12.66 -21.84
C CYS A 62 -6.83 13.36 -23.14
N ALA A 63 -7.94 14.11 -23.11
CA ALA A 63 -8.41 14.88 -24.27
C ALA A 63 -7.44 15.96 -24.73
N GLN A 64 -6.62 16.51 -23.82
CA GLN A 64 -5.60 17.51 -24.12
C GLN A 64 -4.28 16.89 -24.63
N CYS A 65 -4.13 15.57 -24.59
CA CYS A 65 -2.91 14.90 -24.98
C CYS A 65 -2.79 14.79 -26.50
N ASP A 66 -1.63 15.16 -27.05
CA ASP A 66 -1.32 15.04 -28.49
C ASP A 66 -1.39 13.60 -29.00
N LEU A 67 -1.25 12.61 -28.11
CA LEU A 67 -1.31 11.19 -28.43
C LEU A 67 -2.73 10.62 -28.44
N ASN A 68 -3.74 11.43 -28.11
CA ASN A 68 -5.13 11.00 -28.07
C ASN A 68 -5.75 10.96 -29.48
N CYS A 69 -5.41 9.90 -30.22
CA CYS A 69 -5.91 9.63 -31.57
C CYS A 69 -6.96 8.49 -31.56
N PRO A 70 -7.82 8.37 -32.59
CA PRO A 70 -8.88 7.33 -32.65
C PRO A 70 -8.37 5.88 -32.50
N ASN A 71 -7.11 5.62 -32.83
CA ASN A 71 -6.46 4.30 -32.71
C ASN A 71 -5.42 4.23 -31.58
N ALA A 72 -5.51 5.10 -30.58
CA ALA A 72 -4.57 5.10 -29.47
C ALA A 72 -4.77 3.85 -28.57
N HIS A 73 -3.73 3.02 -28.45
CA HIS A 73 -3.71 1.84 -27.56
C HIS A 73 -3.01 2.13 -26.22
N CYS A 74 -2.90 3.41 -25.85
CA CYS A 74 -2.18 3.84 -24.64
C CYS A 74 -3.05 3.89 -23.38
N GLN A 75 -4.38 3.82 -23.51
CA GLN A 75 -5.30 3.90 -22.38
C GLN A 75 -5.58 2.50 -21.83
N ARG A 76 -5.19 2.26 -20.57
CA ARG A 76 -5.52 1.02 -19.86
C ARG A 76 -6.53 1.31 -18.75
N LYS A 77 -7.74 0.78 -18.85
CA LYS A 77 -8.77 0.88 -17.82
C LYS A 77 -8.55 -0.17 -16.73
N ILE A 78 -8.63 0.25 -15.47
CA ILE A 78 -8.46 -0.63 -14.31
C ILE A 78 -9.52 -0.27 -13.26
N ASP A 79 -10.21 -1.30 -12.77
CA ASP A 79 -11.16 -1.17 -11.67
C ASP A 79 -10.47 -1.24 -10.31
N TRP A 80 -10.95 -0.45 -9.37
CA TRP A 80 -10.53 -0.48 -7.98
C TRP A 80 -11.72 -0.18 -7.05
N ILE A 81 -11.63 -0.65 -5.82
CA ILE A 81 -12.67 -0.45 -4.81
C ILE A 81 -12.29 0.75 -3.96
N TRP A 82 -13.09 1.80 -4.02
CA TRP A 82 -13.03 2.91 -3.09
C TRP A 82 -13.82 2.54 -1.83
N ARG A 83 -13.21 2.76 -0.66
CA ARG A 83 -13.86 2.60 0.64
C ARG A 83 -13.79 3.89 1.42
N GLY A 84 -14.94 4.52 1.64
CA GLY A 84 -15.07 5.73 2.45
C GLY A 84 -15.74 5.45 3.78
N THR A 85 -15.15 5.97 4.86
CA THR A 85 -15.79 6.04 6.18
C THR A 85 -16.18 7.49 6.44
N TYR A 86 -17.48 7.75 6.60
CA TYR A 86 -18.04 9.08 6.81
C TYR A 86 -19.06 9.07 7.94
N VAL A 87 -19.34 10.24 8.50
CA VAL A 87 -20.39 10.42 9.51
C VAL A 87 -21.76 10.40 8.85
N PRO A 88 -22.78 9.72 9.43
CA PRO A 88 -24.10 9.62 8.82
C PRO A 88 -24.89 10.95 8.81
N ALA A 89 -24.45 11.94 9.58
CA ALA A 89 -25.12 13.22 9.69
C ALA A 89 -25.19 13.96 8.33
N THR A 90 -26.35 14.53 8.05
CA THR A 90 -26.59 15.33 6.85
C THR A 90 -25.95 16.71 6.96
N ARG A 91 -25.81 17.41 5.82
CA ARG A 91 -25.25 18.77 5.79
C ARG A 91 -26.01 19.75 6.70
N ASN A 92 -27.33 19.63 6.78
CA ASN A 92 -28.17 20.50 7.63
C ASN A 92 -27.94 20.25 9.12
N GLU A 93 -27.73 19.00 9.52
CA GLU A 93 -27.41 18.63 10.91
C GLU A 93 -26.02 19.13 11.30
N LEU A 94 -25.06 19.02 10.38
CA LEU A 94 -23.73 19.59 10.57
C LEU A 94 -23.79 21.11 10.78
N GLN A 95 -24.51 21.83 9.91
CA GLN A 95 -24.66 23.29 10.03
C GLN A 95 -25.33 23.71 11.35
N ARG A 96 -26.33 22.95 11.82
CA ARG A 96 -26.96 23.21 13.12
C ARG A 96 -25.97 23.03 14.27
N ILE A 97 -25.13 22.01 14.22
CA ILE A 97 -24.08 21.77 15.21
C ILE A 97 -23.04 22.91 15.18
N GLN A 98 -22.64 23.37 13.99
CA GLN A 98 -21.73 24.51 13.84
C GLN A 98 -22.32 25.77 14.49
N LEU A 99 -23.56 26.13 14.18
CA LEU A 99 -24.24 27.28 14.79
C LEU A 99 -24.36 27.14 16.33
N GLN A 100 -24.57 25.92 16.84
CA GLN A 100 -24.56 25.69 18.28
C GLN A 100 -23.17 25.96 18.87
N LEU A 101 -22.11 25.46 18.24
CA LEU A 101 -20.73 25.66 18.70
C LEU A 101 -20.30 27.13 18.66
N GLU A 102 -20.76 27.90 17.68
CA GLU A 102 -20.49 29.35 17.58
C GLU A 102 -21.06 30.14 18.76
N ASN A 103 -22.17 29.67 19.35
CA ASN A 103 -22.79 30.30 20.52
C ASN A 103 -22.23 29.81 21.85
N GLU A 104 -21.42 28.75 21.87
CA GLU A 104 -20.79 28.20 23.07
C GLU A 104 -19.46 28.90 23.39
N ARG A 105 -19.12 28.95 24.69
CA ARG A 105 -17.81 29.44 25.15
C ARG A 105 -16.97 28.27 25.66
N PHE A 106 -15.69 28.25 25.29
CA PHE A 106 -14.78 27.16 25.60
C PHE A 106 -13.71 27.63 26.59
N SER A 107 -13.58 26.93 27.70
CA SER A 107 -12.47 27.15 28.63
C SER A 107 -11.17 26.65 28.01
N PHE A 108 -10.21 27.55 27.80
CA PHE A 108 -8.92 27.22 27.22
C PHE A 108 -7.87 27.08 28.34
N ASN A 109 -7.20 25.94 28.44
CA ASN A 109 -6.10 25.77 29.40
C ASN A 109 -4.83 26.43 28.84
N ALA A 110 -4.43 27.56 29.41
CA ALA A 110 -3.29 28.39 29.00
C ALA A 110 -1.89 27.76 29.27
N GLN A 111 -1.77 26.43 29.28
CA GLN A 111 -0.51 25.75 29.54
C GLN A 111 0.28 25.39 28.27
N SER A 112 -0.28 25.56 27.07
CA SER A 112 0.32 25.03 25.82
C SER A 112 0.68 26.04 24.73
N ILE A 113 0.49 27.36 24.91
CA ILE A 113 0.90 28.36 23.91
C ILE A 113 1.49 29.59 24.62
N GLU A 114 2.60 30.10 24.08
CA GLU A 114 3.33 31.29 24.53
C GLU A 114 2.40 32.47 24.80
N LYS A 115 2.52 33.04 26.01
CA LYS A 115 1.70 34.11 26.62
C LYS A 115 1.79 35.48 25.93
N ASN A 116 2.07 35.57 24.63
CA ASN A 116 2.46 36.85 24.01
C ASN A 116 1.37 37.59 23.24
N HIS A 117 0.09 37.18 23.32
CA HIS A 117 -0.98 37.93 22.62
C HIS A 117 -2.29 38.19 23.38
N PHE A 118 -2.47 37.71 24.60
CA PHE A 118 -3.71 37.96 25.36
C PHE A 118 -3.48 38.98 26.47
N ASN A 119 -3.70 40.25 26.14
CA ASN A 119 -3.75 41.35 27.09
C ASN A 119 -5.18 41.40 27.67
N ASN A 120 -5.38 40.95 28.93
CA ASN A 120 -6.28 41.53 29.95
C ASN A 120 -6.86 40.49 30.94
N ASN A 121 -6.40 40.58 32.20
CA ASN A 121 -7.20 40.89 33.40
C ASN A 121 -8.61 40.30 33.61
N ASN A 122 -8.90 39.04 33.25
CA ASN A 122 -10.07 38.35 33.79
C ASN A 122 -9.77 36.88 34.11
N ASN A 123 -10.09 36.47 35.35
CA ASN A 123 -9.92 35.10 35.89
C ASN A 123 -10.80 34.03 35.19
N ASN A 124 -11.46 34.36 34.09
CA ASN A 124 -12.30 33.46 33.32
C ASN A 124 -11.73 33.30 31.91
N ASN A 125 -10.90 32.28 31.73
CA ASN A 125 -10.18 31.99 30.49
C ASN A 125 -11.09 31.32 29.44
N THR A 126 -12.22 31.96 29.11
CA THR A 126 -13.22 31.46 28.16
C THR A 126 -13.07 32.18 26.83
N LEU A 127 -12.86 31.43 25.75
CA LEU A 127 -12.74 31.92 24.38
C LEU A 127 -13.98 31.53 23.56
N SER A 128 -14.30 32.32 22.54
CA SER A 128 -15.30 31.99 21.52
C SER A 128 -14.76 30.92 20.56
N PHE A 129 -15.64 30.18 19.88
CA PHE A 129 -15.24 29.11 18.96
C PHE A 129 -14.25 29.58 17.87
N HIS A 130 -14.47 30.77 17.30
CA HIS A 130 -13.61 31.32 16.24
C HIS A 130 -12.21 31.74 16.72
N GLU A 131 -12.05 32.02 18.01
CA GLU A 131 -10.78 32.44 18.61
C GLU A 131 -9.86 31.24 18.92
N LEU A 132 -10.40 30.03 18.84
CA LEU A 132 -9.64 28.80 19.05
C LEU A 132 -8.74 28.49 17.85
N PRO A 133 -7.60 27.82 18.04
CA PRO A 133 -6.81 27.27 16.94
C PRO A 133 -7.63 26.37 16.02
N GLN A 134 -7.36 26.40 14.70
CA GLN A 134 -8.12 25.61 13.72
C GLN A 134 -8.13 24.10 14.05
N GLU A 135 -7.03 23.56 14.57
CA GLU A 135 -6.96 22.15 14.98
C GLU A 135 -7.89 21.83 16.15
N THR A 136 -7.99 22.74 17.13
CA THR A 136 -8.88 22.53 18.28
C THR A 136 -10.34 22.72 17.90
N GLN A 137 -10.65 23.70 17.04
CA GLN A 137 -11.98 23.86 16.44
C GLN A 137 -12.44 22.56 15.75
N LEU A 138 -11.61 22.01 14.85
CA LEU A 138 -11.90 20.77 14.15
C LEU A 138 -12.08 19.58 15.11
N SER A 139 -11.30 19.53 16.20
CA SER A 139 -11.41 18.46 17.19
C SER A 139 -12.75 18.52 17.95
N ILE A 140 -13.19 19.72 18.34
CA ILE A 140 -14.44 19.97 19.05
C ILE A 140 -15.63 19.65 18.15
N GLU A 141 -15.59 20.13 16.91
CA GLU A 141 -16.63 19.88 15.91
C GLU A 141 -16.77 18.38 15.63
N ARG A 142 -15.66 17.67 15.38
CA ARG A 142 -15.67 16.21 15.17
C ARG A 142 -16.23 15.46 16.37
N LYS A 143 -15.87 15.87 17.59
CA LYS A 143 -16.38 15.25 18.82
C LYS A 143 -17.90 15.45 18.95
N ARG A 144 -18.37 16.69 18.76
CA ARG A 144 -19.80 17.03 18.85
C ARG A 144 -20.61 16.26 17.82
N LEU A 145 -20.10 16.18 16.59
CA LEU A 145 -20.72 15.43 15.51
C LEU A 145 -20.76 13.93 15.79
N ALA A 146 -19.69 13.36 16.34
CA ALA A 146 -19.65 11.95 16.73
C ALA A 146 -20.67 11.62 17.84
N ASP A 147 -20.80 12.50 18.84
CA ASP A 147 -21.76 12.34 19.92
C ASP A 147 -23.21 12.47 19.43
N TYR A 148 -23.47 13.41 18.52
CA TYR A 148 -24.76 13.53 17.85
C TYR A 148 -25.08 12.26 17.05
N CYS A 149 -24.14 11.78 16.23
CA CYS A 149 -24.34 10.57 15.42
C CYS A 149 -24.60 9.33 16.29
N ARG A 150 -23.92 9.21 17.43
CA ARG A 150 -24.15 8.12 18.39
C ARG A 150 -25.57 8.16 18.97
N LYS A 151 -26.11 9.36 19.22
CA LYS A 151 -27.46 9.53 19.77
C LYS A 151 -28.55 9.36 18.70
N ALA A 152 -28.43 10.02 17.56
CA ALA A 152 -29.44 10.03 16.51
C ALA A 152 -29.43 8.77 15.64
N TYR A 153 -28.25 8.30 15.24
CA TYR A 153 -28.07 7.21 14.27
C TYR A 153 -27.57 5.90 14.91
N LYS A 154 -27.31 5.88 16.24
CA LYS A 154 -26.76 4.74 17.00
C LYS A 154 -25.39 4.25 16.50
N LYS A 155 -24.75 4.99 15.59
CA LYS A 155 -23.45 4.70 14.99
C LYS A 155 -22.71 6.01 14.73
N VAL A 156 -21.40 6.00 14.93
CA VAL A 156 -20.55 7.19 14.69
C VAL A 156 -20.18 7.34 13.23
N ASN A 157 -19.85 6.22 12.57
CA ASN A 157 -19.41 6.20 11.18
C ASN A 157 -20.25 5.20 10.37
N HIS A 158 -20.44 5.51 9.11
CA HIS A 158 -20.95 4.63 8.06
C HIS A 158 -19.82 4.35 7.07
N THR A 159 -19.67 3.09 6.67
CA THR A 159 -18.69 2.67 5.66
C THR A 159 -19.43 2.38 4.36
N ARG A 160 -18.98 2.96 3.25
CA ARG A 160 -19.47 2.66 1.91
C ARG A 160 -18.31 2.18 1.04
N GLU A 161 -18.57 1.14 0.27
CA GLU A 161 -17.66 0.62 -0.75
C GLU A 161 -18.28 0.83 -2.13
N GLU A 162 -17.49 1.33 -3.08
CA GLU A 162 -17.89 1.61 -4.45
C GLU A 162 -16.78 1.15 -5.39
N THR A 163 -17.14 0.41 -6.44
CA THR A 163 -16.22 0.14 -7.55
C THR A 163 -16.08 1.39 -8.40
N ARG A 164 -14.84 1.80 -8.67
CA ARG A 164 -14.48 2.93 -9.53
C ARG A 164 -13.53 2.45 -10.61
N GLU A 165 -13.66 3.02 -11.80
CA GLU A 165 -12.74 2.80 -12.92
C GLU A 165 -11.77 3.98 -12.99
N THR A 166 -10.50 3.70 -13.24
CA THR A 166 -9.50 4.71 -13.59
C THR A 166 -8.77 4.34 -14.88
N THR A 167 -8.30 5.37 -15.59
CA THR A 167 -7.51 5.19 -16.81
C THR A 167 -6.03 5.40 -16.51
N VAL A 168 -5.21 4.43 -16.88
CA VAL A 168 -3.76 4.45 -16.74
C VAL A 168 -3.12 4.68 -18.12
N CYS A 169 -2.48 5.83 -18.30
CA CYS A 169 -1.72 6.17 -19.50
C CYS A 169 -0.45 5.32 -19.58
N GLN A 170 -0.33 4.48 -20.62
CA GLN A 170 0.84 3.63 -20.86
C GLN A 170 2.02 4.39 -21.49
N CYS A 171 1.77 5.56 -22.08
CA CYS A 171 2.76 6.42 -22.73
C CYS A 171 3.41 7.46 -21.82
N GLU A 172 2.92 7.60 -20.58
CA GLU A 172 3.50 8.53 -19.61
C GLU A 172 4.95 8.19 -19.28
N ASN A 173 5.76 9.20 -18.95
CA ASN A 173 7.17 9.04 -18.57
C ASN A 173 7.31 8.03 -17.42
N SER A 174 8.09 6.97 -17.61
CA SER A 174 8.18 5.84 -16.68
C SER A 174 9.14 5.98 -15.51
N PHE A 175 9.61 7.19 -15.17
CA PHE A 175 10.58 7.39 -14.10
C PHE A 175 10.27 6.60 -12.80
N TYR A 176 9.02 6.62 -12.34
CA TYR A 176 8.61 5.90 -11.12
C TYR A 176 8.67 4.38 -11.32
N VAL A 177 8.07 3.87 -12.41
CA VAL A 177 8.03 2.45 -12.76
C VAL A 177 9.44 1.89 -12.95
N ASP A 178 10.32 2.65 -13.61
CA ASP A 178 11.70 2.26 -13.88
C ASP A 178 12.54 2.20 -12.59
N THR A 179 12.28 3.12 -11.65
CA THR A 179 12.88 3.09 -10.32
C THR A 179 12.45 1.84 -9.55
N VAL A 180 11.16 1.50 -9.55
CA VAL A 180 10.66 0.26 -8.93
C VAL A 180 11.32 -0.97 -9.56
N ARG A 181 11.48 -0.99 -10.89
CA ARG A 181 12.15 -2.08 -11.61
C ARG A 181 13.60 -2.22 -11.15
N ALA A 182 14.35 -1.13 -11.11
CA ALA A 182 15.75 -1.13 -10.70
C ALA A 182 15.93 -1.67 -9.27
N PHE A 183 15.08 -1.27 -8.31
CA PHE A 183 15.14 -1.78 -6.94
C PHE A 183 14.74 -3.27 -6.85
N ARG A 184 13.78 -3.72 -7.66
CA ARG A 184 13.36 -5.12 -7.72
C ARG A 184 14.50 -6.00 -8.24
N ASP A 185 15.13 -5.57 -9.33
CA ASP A 185 16.14 -6.36 -10.01
C ASP A 185 17.41 -6.47 -9.15
N ARG A 186 17.86 -5.36 -8.53
CA ARG A 186 18.93 -5.38 -7.52
C ARG A 186 18.62 -6.32 -6.35
N ARG A 187 17.37 -6.35 -5.88
CA ARG A 187 16.97 -7.29 -4.82
C ARG A 187 17.09 -8.74 -5.27
N TYR A 188 16.74 -9.04 -6.52
CA TYR A 188 16.87 -10.39 -7.07
C TYR A 188 18.34 -10.81 -7.19
N GLU A 189 19.24 -9.90 -7.52
CA GLU A 189 20.69 -10.16 -7.47
C GLU A 189 21.13 -10.55 -6.06
N TYR A 190 20.80 -9.75 -5.03
CA TYR A 190 21.15 -10.06 -3.64
C TYR A 190 20.52 -11.37 -3.16
N LYS A 191 19.26 -11.62 -3.51
CA LYS A 191 18.57 -12.88 -3.18
C LYS A 191 19.24 -14.09 -3.87
N GLY A 192 19.68 -13.92 -5.11
CA GLY A 192 20.42 -14.93 -5.87
C GLY A 192 21.78 -15.23 -5.25
N LEU A 193 22.54 -14.18 -4.89
CA LEU A 193 23.82 -14.30 -4.20
C LEU A 193 23.66 -14.99 -2.84
N HIS A 194 22.68 -14.57 -2.04
CA HIS A 194 22.36 -15.24 -0.77
C HIS A 194 22.09 -16.74 -0.95
N LYS A 195 21.30 -17.13 -1.97
CA LYS A 195 21.06 -18.55 -2.29
C LYS A 195 22.34 -19.27 -2.72
N LYS A 196 23.17 -18.64 -3.56
CA LYS A 196 24.46 -19.18 -4.03
C LYS A 196 25.41 -19.44 -2.86
N TRP A 197 25.56 -18.46 -1.96
CA TRP A 197 26.44 -18.59 -0.80
C TRP A 197 25.94 -19.60 0.23
N LYS A 198 24.62 -19.75 0.41
CA LYS A 198 24.05 -20.86 1.19
C LYS A 198 24.43 -22.23 0.62
N LYS A 199 24.36 -22.40 -0.72
CA LYS A 199 24.81 -23.63 -1.38
C LYS A 199 26.32 -23.84 -1.21
N ASN A 200 27.12 -22.78 -1.34
CA ASN A 200 28.57 -22.87 -1.14
C ASN A 200 28.93 -23.27 0.29
N LEU A 201 28.23 -22.76 1.30
CA LEU A 201 28.41 -23.17 2.69
C LEU A 201 28.15 -24.67 2.86
N THR A 202 27.08 -25.21 2.27
CA THR A 202 26.81 -26.66 2.33
C THR A 202 27.88 -27.49 1.63
N ASN A 203 28.53 -26.95 0.60
CA ASN A 203 29.64 -27.63 -0.08
C ASN A 203 30.96 -27.51 0.71
N ALA A 204 31.21 -26.37 1.37
CA ALA A 204 32.39 -26.16 2.21
C ALA A 204 32.33 -27.04 3.47
N ALA A 205 31.14 -27.17 4.07
CA ALA A 205 30.91 -28.09 5.18
C ALA A 205 31.17 -29.56 4.83
N LYS A 206 30.95 -29.96 3.57
CA LYS A 206 31.31 -31.31 3.10
C LYS A 206 32.82 -31.52 2.91
N LYS A 207 33.58 -30.44 2.72
CA LYS A 207 35.04 -30.47 2.53
C LYS A 207 35.84 -30.19 3.80
N ASP A 208 35.16 -29.92 4.92
CA ASP A 208 35.72 -29.57 6.23
C ASP A 208 36.69 -28.37 6.24
N ASP A 209 36.48 -27.41 5.34
CA ASP A 209 37.26 -26.16 5.29
C ASP A 209 36.63 -25.09 6.21
N LEU A 210 37.18 -24.97 7.41
CA LEU A 210 36.73 -24.03 8.44
C LEU A 210 36.85 -22.55 8.03
N ASN A 211 37.85 -22.19 7.23
CA ASN A 211 38.09 -20.81 6.83
C ASN A 211 37.09 -20.37 5.75
N GLU A 212 36.86 -21.21 4.75
CA GLU A 212 35.86 -20.92 3.71
C GLU A 212 34.43 -20.97 4.27
N ALA A 213 34.15 -21.84 5.24
CA ALA A 213 32.87 -21.87 5.94
C ALA A 213 32.57 -20.57 6.69
N LYS A 214 33.55 -20.01 7.41
CA LYS A 214 33.43 -18.69 8.06
C LYS A 214 33.19 -17.58 7.04
N ARG A 215 33.91 -17.57 5.93
CA ARG A 215 33.73 -16.58 4.85
C ARG A 215 32.32 -16.66 4.25
N CYS A 216 31.84 -17.87 3.98
CA CYS A 216 30.49 -18.08 3.46
C CYS A 216 29.41 -17.59 4.43
N ASN A 217 29.56 -17.85 5.73
CA ASN A 217 28.62 -17.36 6.74
C ASN A 217 28.54 -15.82 6.76
N ASN A 218 29.69 -15.14 6.74
CA ASN A 218 29.70 -13.67 6.70
C ASN A 218 28.98 -13.12 5.45
N LEU A 219 29.24 -13.71 4.28
CA LEU A 219 28.58 -13.30 3.03
C LEU A 219 27.08 -13.57 3.04
N ILE A 220 26.65 -14.69 3.63
CA ILE A 220 25.22 -15.00 3.80
C ILE A 220 24.54 -13.91 4.63
N VAL A 221 25.12 -13.51 5.76
CA VAL A 221 24.57 -12.46 6.63
C VAL A 221 24.47 -11.11 5.88
N ILE A 222 25.51 -10.74 5.13
CA ILE A 222 25.53 -9.51 4.34
C ILE A 222 24.43 -9.52 3.28
N TYR A 223 24.33 -10.58 2.47
CA TYR A 223 23.34 -10.62 1.38
C TYR A 223 21.91 -10.79 1.89
N ASP A 224 21.71 -11.44 3.04
CA ASP A 224 20.39 -11.48 3.66
C ASP A 224 19.97 -10.10 4.16
N SER A 225 20.88 -9.36 4.81
CA SER A 225 20.63 -7.99 5.24
C SER A 225 20.30 -7.07 4.06
N LEU A 226 21.08 -7.15 2.97
CA LEU A 226 20.86 -6.35 1.76
C LEU A 226 19.54 -6.66 1.07
N GLN A 227 19.17 -7.95 0.91
CA GLN A 227 17.90 -8.30 0.27
C GLN A 227 16.69 -7.92 1.12
N LEU A 228 16.81 -7.99 2.46
CA LEU A 228 15.75 -7.56 3.39
C LEU A 228 15.57 -6.04 3.38
N ALA A 229 16.67 -5.27 3.39
CA ALA A 229 16.61 -3.82 3.25
C ALA A 229 15.88 -3.41 1.96
N HIS A 230 16.23 -4.03 0.83
CA HIS A 230 15.56 -3.79 -0.44
C HIS A 230 14.11 -4.28 -0.46
N LYS A 231 13.77 -5.34 0.28
CA LYS A 231 12.38 -5.79 0.46
C LYS A 231 11.54 -4.71 1.14
N CYS A 232 12.06 -4.09 2.21
CA CYS A 232 11.37 -3.02 2.92
C CYS A 232 11.15 -1.81 2.01
N ILE A 233 12.17 -1.37 1.29
CA ILE A 233 12.06 -0.24 0.34
C ILE A 233 11.05 -0.57 -0.77
N LEU A 234 11.08 -1.79 -1.32
CA LEU A 234 10.15 -2.22 -2.37
C LEU A 234 8.69 -2.20 -1.92
N ASN A 235 8.43 -2.67 -0.70
CA ASN A 235 7.10 -2.60 -0.11
C ASN A 235 6.69 -1.16 0.22
N SER A 236 7.64 -0.28 0.51
CA SER A 236 7.34 1.13 0.74
C SER A 236 6.90 1.86 -0.53
N PHE A 237 7.27 1.45 -1.75
CA PHE A 237 6.85 2.18 -2.98
C PHE A 237 5.32 2.28 -3.10
N TYR A 238 4.59 1.17 -2.96
CA TYR A 238 3.12 1.20 -3.05
C TYR A 238 2.47 1.92 -1.87
N GLY A 239 3.12 1.92 -0.69
CA GLY A 239 2.63 2.68 0.46
C GLY A 239 2.93 4.18 0.35
N TYR A 240 4.02 4.54 -0.33
CA TYR A 240 4.49 5.90 -0.47
C TYR A 240 3.51 6.78 -1.23
N VAL A 241 2.84 6.23 -2.25
CA VAL A 241 1.80 6.95 -3.00
C VAL A 241 0.57 7.29 -2.14
N MET A 242 0.41 6.67 -0.98
CA MET A 242 -0.66 6.96 0.00
C MET A 242 -0.19 7.84 1.17
N ARG A 243 1.07 8.30 1.18
CA ARG A 243 1.63 9.09 2.29
C ARG A 243 1.08 10.52 2.27
N ARG A 244 0.57 10.97 3.43
CA ARG A 244 0.11 12.36 3.63
C ARG A 244 1.24 13.35 3.31
N GLY A 245 0.92 14.38 2.54
CA GLY A 245 1.83 15.47 2.16
C GLY A 245 2.56 15.28 0.83
N TYR A 246 2.44 14.11 0.17
CA TYR A 246 3.05 13.90 -1.14
C TYR A 246 2.14 14.35 -2.30
N PHE A 247 0.85 14.03 -2.22
CA PHE A 247 -0.18 14.65 -3.05
C PHE A 247 -0.85 15.74 -2.22
N LYS A 248 -0.65 17.01 -2.59
CA LYS A 248 -1.60 18.04 -2.16
C LYS A 248 -2.95 17.60 -2.73
N SER A 249 -3.94 17.38 -1.88
CA SER A 249 -5.32 17.31 -2.34
C SER A 249 -5.58 18.57 -3.15
N VAL A 250 -5.78 18.39 -4.45
CA VAL A 250 -6.42 19.39 -5.31
C VAL A 250 -7.87 19.50 -4.86
#